data_AF-A0A0F9FYW1-F1
#
_entry.id   AF-A0A0F9FYW1-F1
#
_cell.length_a   1.000
_cell.length_b   1.000
_cell.length_c   1.000
_cell.angle_alpha   90.00
_cell.angle_beta   90.00
_cell.angle_gamma   90.00
#
_symmetry.space_group_name_H-M   'P 1'
#
loop_
_entity.id
_entity.type
_entity.pdbx_description
1 polymer ?
#
loop_
_entity_poly.entity_id
_entity_poly.type
_entity_poly.pdbx_seq_one_letter_code
_entity_poly.pdbx_strand_id
1 'polypeptide(L)'
;MATDTYADLERQSLPLISSYQADLTRIDRECISENPGVPFVHLTRELGTVLIFLWPADSEGYPAAGVFVPYLFGSADRNHILREKASLLSAADNDLTLLRLYFDGQQFRTVTREHARQIIADYTRDIERQWRPSQYQRRL
;
A
#
# COMPACT_ATOMS: atom_id res chain seq x y z
N MET A 1 -13.99 0.63 18.70
CA MET A 1 -15.05 0.71 17.67
C MET A 1 -14.36 0.60 16.32
N ALA A 2 -14.38 -0.59 15.71
CA ALA A 2 -13.74 -0.92 14.43
C ALA A 2 -14.80 -1.31 13.38
N THR A 3 -15.98 -0.71 13.52
CA THR A 3 -17.16 -0.85 12.65
C THR A 3 -17.27 0.56 12.04
N ASP A 4 -16.93 0.84 10.79
CA ASP A 4 -17.13 0.03 9.59
C ASP A 4 -16.16 0.43 8.46
N THR A 5 -14.86 0.56 8.76
CA THR A 5 -13.82 0.98 7.81
C THR A 5 -13.91 0.19 6.50
N TYR A 6 -13.99 -1.14 6.58
CA TYR A 6 -14.12 -1.98 5.40
C TYR A 6 -15.46 -1.79 4.66
N ALA A 7 -16.59 -1.61 5.36
CA ALA A 7 -17.86 -1.39 4.67
C ALA A 7 -17.90 -0.04 3.94
N ASP A 8 -17.22 0.98 4.46
CA ASP A 8 -17.06 2.26 3.76
C ASP A 8 -16.21 2.14 2.49
N LEU A 9 -15.16 1.31 2.54
CA LEU A 9 -14.38 0.95 1.37
C LEU A 9 -15.25 0.19 0.36
N GLU A 10 -15.93 -0.86 0.81
CA GLU A 10 -16.77 -1.72 -0.04
C GLU A 10 -17.89 -0.91 -0.72
N ARG A 11 -18.58 -0.06 0.04
CA ARG A 11 -19.66 0.80 -0.47
C ARG A 11 -19.20 1.76 -1.57
N GLN A 12 -17.98 2.27 -1.49
CA GLN A 12 -17.43 3.20 -2.47
C GLN A 12 -16.84 2.48 -3.68
N SER A 13 -16.17 1.34 -3.46
CA SER A 13 -15.41 0.64 -4.49
C SER A 13 -16.24 -0.36 -5.28
N LEU A 14 -17.11 -1.15 -4.63
CA LEU A 14 -17.83 -2.26 -5.27
C LEU A 14 -18.66 -1.83 -6.51
N PRO A 15 -19.36 -0.68 -6.52
CA PRO A 15 -20.11 -0.24 -7.70
C PRO A 15 -19.24 0.06 -8.93
N LEU A 16 -17.93 0.26 -8.74
CA LEU A 16 -16.99 0.60 -9.81
C LEU A 16 -16.32 -0.64 -10.43
N ILE A 17 -16.54 -1.83 -9.86
CA ILE A 17 -15.87 -3.06 -10.26
C ILE A 17 -16.82 -3.93 -11.09
N SER A 18 -16.56 -4.02 -12.39
CA SER A 18 -17.33 -4.84 -13.34
C SER A 18 -16.87 -6.30 -13.34
N SER A 19 -15.60 -6.55 -13.04
CA SER A 19 -14.99 -7.89 -13.02
C SER A 19 -14.07 -8.06 -11.82
N TYR A 20 -13.88 -9.29 -11.33
CA TYR A 20 -13.01 -9.59 -10.19
C TYR A 20 -13.43 -8.92 -8.87
N GLN A 21 -14.74 -8.81 -8.60
CA GLN A 21 -15.26 -8.29 -7.33
C GLN A 21 -14.72 -9.03 -6.09
N ALA A 22 -14.30 -10.29 -6.25
CA ALA A 22 -13.67 -11.08 -5.19
C ALA A 22 -12.35 -10.47 -4.68
N ASP A 23 -11.65 -9.67 -5.48
CA ASP A 23 -10.47 -8.91 -5.04
C ASP A 23 -10.87 -7.99 -3.89
N LEU A 24 -11.99 -7.27 -4.02
CA LEU A 24 -12.51 -6.42 -2.95
C LEU A 24 -13.20 -7.24 -1.84
N THR A 25 -14.20 -8.05 -2.19
CA THR A 25 -15.15 -8.66 -1.23
C THR A 25 -14.54 -9.76 -0.37
N ARG A 26 -13.39 -10.30 -0.80
CA ARG A 26 -12.69 -11.38 -0.10
C ARG A 26 -11.23 -11.05 0.15
N ILE A 27 -10.43 -10.81 -0.88
CA ILE A 27 -8.96 -10.72 -0.74
C ILE A 27 -8.56 -9.47 0.06
N ASP A 28 -9.01 -8.29 -0.36
CA ASP A 28 -8.75 -7.03 0.33
C ASP A 28 -9.31 -7.08 1.75
N ARG A 29 -10.50 -7.69 1.94
CA ARG A 29 -11.12 -7.86 3.26
C ARG A 29 -10.25 -8.69 4.20
N GLU A 30 -9.80 -9.85 3.74
CA GLU A 30 -8.92 -10.75 4.49
C GLU A 30 -7.63 -9.99 4.86
N CYS A 31 -6.96 -9.37 3.89
CA CYS A 31 -5.72 -8.64 4.12
C CYS A 31 -5.89 -7.46 5.10
N ILE A 32 -6.94 -6.66 4.99
CA ILE A 32 -7.22 -5.54 5.90
C ILE A 32 -7.53 -6.06 7.31
N SER A 33 -8.29 -7.16 7.42
CA SER A 33 -8.66 -7.75 8.71
C SER A 33 -7.46 -8.35 9.45
N GLU A 34 -6.52 -8.93 8.71
CA GLU A 34 -5.27 -9.47 9.25
C GLU A 34 -4.29 -8.38 9.71
N ASN A 35 -4.49 -7.14 9.27
CA ASN A 35 -3.52 -6.04 9.48
C ASN A 35 -4.20 -4.76 10.00
N PRO A 36 -4.82 -4.82 11.19
CA PRO A 36 -5.60 -3.72 11.73
C PRO A 36 -4.72 -2.49 11.98
N GLY A 37 -5.21 -1.33 11.52
CA GLY A 37 -4.58 -0.03 11.77
C GLY A 37 -3.34 0.27 10.91
N VAL A 38 -2.92 -0.64 10.05
CA VAL A 38 -1.80 -0.39 9.12
C VAL A 38 -2.29 0.54 8.00
N PRO A 39 -1.63 1.68 7.75
CA PRO A 39 -2.02 2.58 6.68
C PRO A 39 -1.85 1.92 5.30
N PHE A 40 -2.72 2.28 4.35
CA PHE A 40 -2.63 1.78 2.98
C PHE A 40 -3.24 2.73 1.96
N VAL A 41 -2.82 2.55 0.71
CA VAL A 41 -3.48 3.14 -0.47
C VAL A 41 -4.28 2.04 -1.16
N HIS A 42 -5.55 2.29 -1.41
CA HIS A 42 -6.43 1.42 -2.18
C HIS A 42 -6.77 2.08 -3.51
N LEU A 43 -6.61 1.33 -4.59
CA LEU A 43 -6.94 1.76 -5.95
C LEU A 43 -8.06 0.86 -6.47
N THR A 44 -9.21 1.46 -6.78
CA THR A 44 -10.32 0.72 -7.40
C THR A 44 -10.33 0.95 -8.88
N ARG A 45 -10.26 -0.13 -9.66
CA ARG A 45 -10.27 -0.17 -11.12
C ARG A 45 -11.53 -0.89 -11.59
N GLU A 46 -11.87 -0.74 -12.87
CA GLU A 46 -13.00 -1.46 -13.45
C GLU A 46 -12.88 -2.99 -13.28
N LEU A 47 -11.66 -3.53 -13.44
CA LEU A 47 -11.39 -4.97 -13.42
C LEU A 47 -10.83 -5.47 -12.07
N GLY A 48 -11.08 -4.77 -10.96
CA GLY A 48 -10.67 -5.19 -9.62
C GLY A 48 -9.91 -4.11 -8.86
N THR A 49 -9.06 -4.51 -7.91
CA THR A 49 -8.43 -3.56 -6.97
C THR A 49 -6.90 -3.68 -6.95
N VAL A 50 -6.26 -2.71 -6.30
CA VAL A 50 -4.85 -2.79 -5.86
C VAL A 50 -4.81 -2.26 -4.44
N LEU A 51 -4.24 -3.05 -3.53
CA LEU A 51 -4.05 -2.69 -2.13
C LEU A 51 -2.55 -2.54 -1.84
N ILE A 52 -2.12 -1.35 -1.42
CA ILE A 52 -0.72 -1.02 -1.16
C ILE A 52 -0.55 -0.65 0.32
N PHE A 53 -0.18 -1.62 1.15
CA PHE A 53 0.12 -1.38 2.55
C PHE A 53 1.42 -0.59 2.76
N LEU A 54 1.41 0.28 3.76
CA LEU A 54 2.52 1.12 4.21
C LEU A 54 3.07 0.57 5.54
N TRP A 55 3.66 -0.61 5.47
CA TRP A 55 4.21 -1.32 6.63
C TRP A 55 5.28 -0.52 7.37
N PRO A 56 5.37 -0.61 8.71
CA PRO A 56 6.51 -0.05 9.43
C PRO A 56 7.83 -0.72 8.99
N ALA A 57 8.95 -0.03 9.23
CA ALA A 57 10.27 -0.44 8.73
C ALA A 57 10.78 -1.77 9.30
N ASP A 58 10.23 -2.19 10.43
CA ASP A 58 10.51 -3.42 11.17
C ASP A 58 9.45 -4.51 10.96
N SER A 59 8.49 -4.29 10.05
CA SER A 59 7.48 -5.30 9.70
C SER A 59 8.10 -6.56 9.11
N GLU A 60 7.49 -7.71 9.41
CA GLU A 60 7.81 -9.01 8.78
C GLU A 60 7.66 -8.98 7.26
N GLY A 61 6.94 -8.00 6.70
CA GLY A 61 6.87 -7.77 5.27
C GLY A 61 8.19 -7.33 4.62
N TYR A 62 9.22 -7.01 5.40
CA TYR A 62 10.54 -6.65 4.90
C TYR A 62 11.61 -7.64 5.38
N PRO A 63 12.37 -8.29 4.47
CA PRO A 63 13.48 -9.13 4.88
C PRO A 63 14.61 -8.30 5.50
N ALA A 64 15.48 -8.96 6.26
CA ALA A 64 16.67 -8.33 6.83
C ALA A 64 17.61 -7.77 5.73
N ALA A 65 18.51 -6.86 6.13
CA ALA A 65 19.47 -6.26 5.21
C ALA A 65 20.33 -7.34 4.51
N GLY A 66 20.37 -7.30 3.18
CA GLY A 66 21.13 -8.25 2.36
C GLY A 66 20.48 -9.63 2.19
N VAL A 67 19.30 -9.85 2.77
CA VAL A 67 18.52 -11.09 2.59
C VAL A 67 17.60 -10.94 1.38
N PHE A 68 17.65 -11.93 0.51
CA PHE A 68 16.73 -12.10 -0.62
C PHE A 68 15.69 -13.16 -0.27
N VAL A 69 14.44 -12.87 -0.57
CA VAL A 69 13.30 -13.79 -0.38
C VAL A 69 12.64 -14.08 -1.72
N PRO A 70 11.96 -15.23 -1.88
CA PRO A 70 11.12 -15.49 -3.04
C PRO A 70 10.14 -14.34 -3.26
N TYR A 71 10.05 -13.87 -4.50
CA TYR A 71 9.22 -12.75 -4.89
C TYR A 71 8.66 -13.00 -6.28
N LEU A 72 7.56 -12.35 -6.67
CA LEU A 72 6.88 -12.61 -7.94
C LEU A 72 7.89 -12.73 -9.10
N PHE A 73 7.95 -13.92 -9.71
CA PHE A 73 8.86 -14.27 -10.81
C PHE A 73 10.37 -14.19 -10.49
N GLY A 74 10.79 -14.40 -9.23
CA GLY A 74 12.20 -14.46 -8.86
C GLY A 74 12.45 -14.31 -7.36
N SER A 75 13.32 -13.37 -7.01
CA SER A 75 13.66 -13.03 -5.62
C SER A 75 13.84 -11.53 -5.47
N ALA A 76 13.54 -11.01 -4.27
CA ALA A 76 13.63 -9.59 -3.97
C ALA A 76 14.27 -9.36 -2.60
N ASP A 77 14.98 -8.24 -2.46
CA ASP A 77 15.43 -7.71 -1.18
C ASP A 77 14.43 -6.66 -0.66
N ARG A 78 14.64 -6.19 0.58
CA ARG A 78 13.76 -5.19 1.19
C ARG A 78 13.65 -3.89 0.39
N ASN A 79 14.69 -3.51 -0.35
CA ASN A 79 14.69 -2.28 -1.14
C ASN A 79 13.83 -2.44 -2.40
N HIS A 80 13.92 -3.60 -3.06
CA HIS A 80 13.09 -3.94 -4.20
C HIS A 80 11.61 -3.95 -3.81
N ILE A 81 11.27 -4.65 -2.71
CA ILE A 81 9.90 -4.71 -2.18
C ILE A 81 9.37 -3.31 -1.83
N LEU A 82 10.20 -2.47 -1.23
CA LEU A 82 9.83 -1.09 -0.91
C LEU A 82 9.52 -0.27 -2.18
N ARG A 83 10.40 -0.35 -3.18
CA ARG A 83 10.31 0.46 -4.41
C ARG A 83 9.17 0.02 -5.32
N GLU A 84 8.80 -1.26 -5.32
CA GLU A 84 7.69 -1.73 -6.14
C GLU A 84 6.36 -1.03 -5.79
N LYS A 85 6.16 -0.56 -4.55
CA LYS A 85 4.97 0.21 -4.17
C LYS A 85 4.78 1.44 -5.06
N ALA A 86 5.87 2.14 -5.42
CA ALA A 86 5.83 3.27 -6.34
C ALA A 86 5.55 2.82 -7.78
N SER A 87 6.08 1.65 -8.19
CA SER A 87 5.81 1.06 -9.50
C SER A 87 4.33 0.69 -9.66
N LEU A 88 3.70 0.10 -8.63
CA LEU A 88 2.27 -0.24 -8.64
C LEU A 88 1.40 0.99 -8.83
N LEU A 89 1.72 2.08 -8.12
CA LEU A 89 1.01 3.35 -8.28
C LEU A 89 1.23 3.95 -9.68
N SER A 90 2.47 3.86 -10.19
CA SER A 90 2.82 4.35 -11.53
C SER A 90 2.15 3.55 -12.65
N ALA A 91 1.92 2.25 -12.47
CA ALA A 91 1.20 1.42 -13.43
C ALA A 91 -0.28 1.81 -13.50
N ALA A 92 -0.87 2.21 -12.37
CA ALA A 92 -2.26 2.65 -12.26
C ALA A 92 -2.49 4.10 -12.75
N ASP A 93 -1.43 4.86 -12.98
CA ASP A 93 -1.51 6.29 -13.27
C ASP A 93 -2.05 6.64 -14.66
N ASN A 94 -2.09 5.69 -15.59
CA ASN A 94 -2.65 5.88 -16.92
C ASN A 94 -4.19 5.87 -16.90
N ASP A 95 -4.79 5.42 -15.80
CA ASP A 95 -6.24 5.43 -15.62
C ASP A 95 -6.65 6.61 -14.72
N LEU A 96 -7.26 7.60 -15.36
CA LEU A 96 -7.70 8.84 -14.74
C LEU A 96 -9.01 8.66 -13.97
N THR A 97 -9.77 7.58 -14.20
CA THR A 97 -11.08 7.36 -13.56
C THR A 97 -10.98 6.58 -12.26
N LEU A 98 -9.79 6.10 -11.90
CA LEU A 98 -9.58 5.33 -10.68
C LEU A 98 -9.98 6.10 -9.42
N LEU A 99 -10.83 5.48 -8.62
CA LEU A 99 -11.03 5.88 -7.24
C LEU A 99 -9.77 5.53 -6.44
N ARG A 100 -9.23 6.52 -5.74
CA ARG A 100 -8.03 6.39 -4.91
C ARG A 100 -8.39 6.75 -3.48
N LEU A 101 -8.30 5.77 -2.61
CA LEU A 101 -8.57 5.93 -1.18
C LEU A 101 -7.27 5.75 -0.40
N TYR A 102 -7.06 6.59 0.59
CA TYR A 102 -5.99 6.44 1.56
C TYR A 102 -6.59 6.19 2.94
N PHE A 103 -6.14 5.11 3.58
CA PHE A 103 -6.39 4.84 4.98
C PHE A 103 -5.16 5.23 5.79
N ASP A 104 -5.33 6.11 6.77
CA ASP A 104 -4.25 6.61 7.62
C ASP A 104 -3.99 5.77 8.89
N GLY A 105 -4.69 4.63 9.02
CA GLY A 105 -4.72 3.82 10.23
C GLY A 105 -5.98 4.03 11.08
N GLN A 106 -6.76 5.07 10.78
CA GLN A 106 -8.01 5.39 11.50
C GLN A 106 -9.19 5.64 10.57
N GLN A 107 -8.98 6.37 9.48
CA GLN A 107 -10.05 6.82 8.58
C GLN A 107 -9.64 6.78 7.11
N PHE A 108 -10.65 6.70 6.25
CA PHE A 108 -10.48 6.82 4.81
C PHE A 108 -10.62 8.25 4.34
N ARG A 109 -9.81 8.60 3.34
CA ARG A 109 -10.00 9.82 2.54
C ARG A 109 -9.76 9.54 1.07
N THR A 110 -10.56 10.14 0.21
CA THR A 110 -10.26 10.20 -1.22
C THR A 110 -9.05 11.10 -1.44
N VAL A 111 -8.11 10.64 -2.25
CA VAL A 111 -6.88 11.38 -2.56
C VAL A 111 -6.74 11.56 -4.06
N THR A 112 -6.10 12.67 -4.47
CA THR A 112 -5.71 12.85 -5.87
C THR A 112 -4.56 11.91 -6.22
N ARG A 113 -4.30 11.77 -7.52
CA ARG A 113 -3.13 11.06 -8.03
C ARG A 113 -1.83 11.59 -7.44
N GLU A 114 -1.67 12.90 -7.43
CA GLU A 114 -0.48 13.60 -6.92
C GLU A 114 -0.32 13.34 -5.43
N HIS A 115 -1.42 13.38 -4.67
CA HIS A 115 -1.37 13.14 -3.23
C HIS A 115 -1.06 11.67 -2.90
N ALA A 116 -1.62 10.71 -3.64
CA ALA A 116 -1.24 9.30 -3.48
C ALA A 116 0.25 9.07 -3.75
N ARG A 117 0.80 9.72 -4.80
CA ARG A 117 2.24 9.66 -5.11
C ARG A 117 3.08 10.25 -3.98
N GLN A 118 2.65 11.40 -3.45
CA GLN A 118 3.33 12.05 -2.34
C GLN A 118 3.34 11.15 -1.09
N ILE A 119 2.23 10.50 -0.75
CA ILE A 119 2.13 9.55 0.37
C ILE A 119 3.15 8.42 0.21
N ILE A 120 3.20 7.76 -0.97
CA ILE A 120 4.16 6.68 -1.22
C ILE A 120 5.61 7.18 -1.20
N ALA A 121 5.87 8.36 -1.75
CA ALA A 121 7.21 8.94 -1.78
C ALA A 121 7.71 9.28 -0.36
N ASP A 122 6.86 9.87 0.47
CA ASP A 122 7.18 10.23 1.84
C ASP A 122 7.38 8.99 2.71
N TYR A 123 6.46 8.03 2.60
CA TYR A 123 6.60 6.71 3.22
C TYR A 123 7.94 6.04 2.84
N THR A 124 8.26 5.99 1.56
CA THR A 124 9.51 5.37 1.07
C THR A 124 10.73 6.04 1.69
N ARG A 125 10.76 7.37 1.70
CA ARG A 125 11.86 8.15 2.30
C ARG A 125 11.99 7.87 3.80
N ASP A 126 10.88 7.74 4.51
CA ASP A 126 10.86 7.46 5.94
C ASP A 126 11.35 6.05 6.27
N ILE A 127 10.97 5.03 5.49
CA ILE A 127 11.49 3.67 5.64
C ILE A 127 12.99 3.62 5.34
N GLU A 128 13.43 4.23 4.23
CA GLU A 128 14.86 4.31 3.89
C GLU A 128 15.66 5.03 4.99
N ARG A 129 15.11 6.09 5.61
CA ARG A 129 15.74 6.78 6.74
C ARG A 129 15.91 5.86 7.95
N GLN A 130 14.91 5.04 8.26
CA GLN A 130 14.95 4.11 9.39
C GLN A 130 15.95 2.97 9.17
N TRP A 131 16.13 2.53 7.93
CA TRP A 131 17.10 1.49 7.58
C TRP A 131 18.55 1.98 7.47
N ARG A 132 18.79 3.30 7.48
CA ARG A 132 20.16 3.83 7.47
C ARG A 132 20.87 3.44 8.77
N PRO A 133 22.09 2.88 8.68
CA PRO A 133 22.89 2.58 9.86
C PRO A 133 23.10 3.86 10.70
N SER A 134 22.95 3.75 12.03
CA SER A 134 23.09 4.83 13.02
C SER A 134 24.45 5.55 12.99
N GLN A 135 25.44 5.02 12.26
CA GLN A 135 26.76 5.62 12.05
C GLN A 135 26.74 6.89 11.19
N TYR A 136 25.64 7.17 10.46
CA TYR A 136 25.47 8.37 9.64
C TYR A 136 24.61 9.48 10.28
N GLN A 137 23.99 9.22 11.45
CA GLN A 137 23.14 10.21 12.13
C GLN A 137 23.91 11.19 13.02
N ARG A 138 25.24 11.04 13.18
CA ARG A 138 26.10 11.93 13.99
C ARG A 138 26.83 13.03 13.21
N ARG A 139 26.44 13.29 11.96
CA ARG A 139 27.02 14.36 11.13
C ARG A 139 25.96 15.26 10.49
N LEU A 140 25.03 15.75 11.30
CA LEU A 140 24.23 16.94 11.02
C LEU A 140 24.18 17.79 12.27
#